data_AF-A0A352IRQ2-F1
#
_entry.id   AF-A0A352IRQ2-F1
#
_cell.length_a   1.000
_cell.length_b   1.000
_cell.length_c   1.000
_cell.angle_alpha   90.00
_cell.angle_beta   90.00
_cell.angle_gamma   90.00
#
_symmetry.space_group_name_H-M   'P 1'
#
loop_
_entity.id
_entity.type
_entity.pdbx_description
1 polymer ?
#
loop_
_entity_poly.entity_id
_entity_poly.type
_entity_poly.pdbx_seq_one_letter_code
_entity_poly.pdbx_strand_id
1 'polypeptide(L)'
;MRFVIRALLAVTLVFPSAMAVSAEADANNSQQRPPETLGYVEWVVMKDTNLRLKARLDTGAKTSSLHAVNIEGFERDGEEWVSFQIPLGDHEDQPTEGEL
;
A
#
# COMPACT_ATOMS: atom_id res chain seq x y z
N MET A 1 -1.66 -65.20 48.62
CA MET A 1 -2.40 -65.96 47.59
C MET A 1 -3.22 -64.94 46.79
N ARG A 2 -3.04 -64.63 45.50
CA ARG A 2 -2.52 -65.34 44.31
C ARG A 2 -1.93 -64.32 43.31
N PHE A 3 -0.93 -64.76 42.55
CA PHE A 3 -0.30 -64.12 41.40
C PHE A 3 -1.22 -64.09 40.16
N VAL A 4 -1.16 -63.05 39.32
CA VAL A 4 -1.15 -63.11 37.83
C VAL A 4 -0.86 -61.70 37.27
N ILE A 5 0.36 -61.42 36.77
CA ILE A 5 0.85 -61.47 35.37
C ILE A 5 0.54 -60.20 34.54
N ARG A 6 1.63 -59.58 34.07
CA ARG A 6 1.71 -58.52 33.07
C ARG A 6 1.15 -58.99 31.72
N ALA A 7 0.33 -58.18 31.06
CA ALA A 7 0.15 -58.25 29.62
C ALA A 7 0.07 -56.84 29.04
N LEU A 8 0.97 -56.61 28.11
CA LEU A 8 1.24 -55.43 27.31
C LEU A 8 0.10 -55.19 26.31
N LEU A 9 -0.38 -53.95 26.18
CA LEU A 9 -0.82 -53.44 24.87
C LEU A 9 -0.58 -51.92 24.84
N ALA A 10 0.60 -51.54 24.34
CA ALA A 10 0.85 -50.20 23.88
C ALA A 10 0.00 -49.96 22.63
N VAL A 11 -1.04 -49.12 22.75
CA VAL A 11 -1.72 -48.56 21.59
C VAL A 11 -1.46 -47.07 21.59
N THR A 12 -0.62 -46.72 20.64
CA THR A 12 -0.25 -45.40 20.16
C THR A 12 -1.47 -44.52 19.88
N LEU A 13 -1.48 -43.30 20.41
CA LEU A 13 -1.68 -42.12 19.56
C LEU A 13 -1.08 -40.90 20.26
N VAL A 14 0.21 -40.68 19.99
CA VAL A 14 0.82 -39.36 20.10
C VAL A 14 0.02 -38.49 19.13
N PHE A 15 -0.92 -37.71 19.64
CA PHE A 15 -1.52 -36.63 18.86
C PHE A 15 -0.39 -35.64 18.56
N PRO A 16 0.04 -35.50 17.29
CA PRO A 16 1.14 -34.62 16.97
C PRO A 16 0.66 -33.18 17.23
N SER A 17 1.40 -32.50 18.11
CA SER A 17 1.46 -31.05 18.20
C SER A 17 1.82 -30.48 16.82
N ALA A 18 0.82 -30.15 16.00
CA ALA A 18 1.03 -29.55 14.69
C ALA A 18 -0.02 -28.47 14.36
N MET A 19 -0.61 -27.84 15.37
CA MET A 19 -1.40 -26.61 15.23
C MET A 19 -0.54 -25.41 15.63
N ALA A 20 0.61 -25.27 14.97
CA ALA A 20 1.43 -24.06 14.97
C ALA A 20 2.03 -23.92 13.57
N VAL A 21 1.18 -23.96 12.56
CA VAL A 21 1.55 -23.74 11.17
C VAL A 21 0.52 -22.79 10.56
N SER A 22 1.06 -21.66 10.09
CA SER A 22 0.45 -20.69 9.16
C SER A 22 -0.46 -19.60 9.75
N ALA A 23 0.14 -18.69 10.52
CA ALA A 23 -0.31 -17.29 10.59
C ALA A 23 0.82 -16.29 10.26
N GLU A 24 1.87 -16.76 9.58
CA GLU A 24 3.04 -15.96 9.18
C GLU A 24 3.44 -16.30 7.74
N ALA A 25 2.50 -16.17 6.80
CA ALA A 25 2.79 -16.34 5.38
C ALA A 25 1.85 -15.49 4.52
N ASP A 26 1.81 -14.19 4.78
CA ASP A 26 1.12 -13.25 3.87
C ASP A 26 1.84 -11.90 3.70
N ALA A 27 3.14 -11.87 3.99
CA ALA A 27 3.97 -10.68 3.77
C ALA A 27 4.72 -10.69 2.43
N ASN A 28 4.63 -11.78 1.64
CA ASN A 28 5.54 -11.98 0.50
C ASN A 28 4.90 -12.57 -0.77
N ASN A 29 3.57 -12.53 -0.88
CA ASN A 29 2.88 -12.87 -2.13
C ASN A 29 2.16 -11.63 -2.68
N SER A 30 2.93 -10.59 -2.99
CA SER A 30 2.53 -9.67 -4.04
C SER A 30 2.52 -10.44 -5.36
N GLN A 31 1.41 -11.13 -5.64
CA GLN A 31 1.04 -11.49 -7.00
C GLN A 31 1.26 -10.24 -7.83
N GLN A 32 2.34 -10.24 -8.61
CA GLN A 32 2.81 -9.06 -9.32
C GLN A 32 1.79 -8.81 -10.42
N ARG A 33 0.76 -8.02 -10.10
CA ARG A 33 -0.26 -7.64 -11.06
C ARG A 33 0.47 -6.98 -12.23
N PRO A 34 0.13 -7.35 -13.48
CA PRO A 34 0.69 -6.66 -14.62
C PRO A 34 0.43 -5.15 -14.43
N PRO A 35 1.40 -4.28 -14.77
CA PRO A 35 1.21 -2.84 -14.65
C PRO A 35 -0.03 -2.42 -15.42
N GLU A 36 -0.83 -1.57 -14.82
CA GLU A 36 -2.02 -1.02 -15.45
C GLU A 36 -1.60 -0.07 -16.58
N THR A 37 -2.28 -0.16 -17.72
CA THR A 37 -2.09 0.79 -18.82
C THR A 37 -3.02 1.96 -18.61
N LEU A 38 -2.46 3.16 -18.50
CA LEU A 38 -3.18 4.41 -18.23
C LEU A 38 -2.95 5.42 -19.35
N GLY A 39 -3.77 6.47 -19.41
CA GLY A 39 -3.59 7.61 -20.30
C GLY A 39 -2.44 8.53 -19.89
N TYR A 40 -2.06 9.45 -20.78
CA TYR A 40 -1.00 10.43 -20.51
C TYR A 40 -1.40 11.45 -19.42
N VAL A 41 -2.70 11.76 -19.31
CA VAL A 41 -3.28 12.59 -18.24
C VAL A 41 -4.42 11.82 -17.61
N GLU A 42 -4.38 11.69 -16.29
CA GLU A 42 -5.38 10.96 -15.50
C GLU A 42 -5.83 11.77 -14.29
N TRP A 43 -6.97 11.38 -13.72
CA TRP A 43 -7.41 11.93 -12.44
C TRP A 43 -6.71 11.24 -11.28
N VAL A 44 -6.13 12.03 -10.37
CA VAL A 44 -5.56 11.55 -9.11
C VAL A 44 -6.34 12.12 -7.93
N VAL A 45 -6.48 11.32 -6.87
CA VAL A 45 -7.10 11.72 -5.61
C VAL A 45 -6.04 11.70 -4.52
N MET A 46 -5.88 12.82 -3.82
CA MET A 46 -5.01 12.88 -2.65
C MET A 46 -5.70 12.19 -1.48
N LYS A 47 -5.28 10.95 -1.17
CA LYS A 47 -5.96 9.94 -0.33
C LYS A 47 -6.66 10.44 0.94
N ASP A 48 -6.06 11.39 1.67
CA ASP A 48 -6.59 11.89 2.94
C ASP A 48 -7.32 13.24 2.80
N THR A 49 -7.59 13.63 1.56
CA THR A 49 -8.30 14.84 1.20
C THR A 49 -9.38 14.48 0.17
N ASN A 50 -10.40 15.31 0.02
CA ASN A 50 -11.34 15.18 -1.10
C ASN A 50 -10.84 15.92 -2.36
N LEU A 51 -9.53 16.22 -2.44
CA LEU A 51 -8.96 16.95 -3.56
C LEU A 51 -8.66 16.00 -4.71
N ARG A 52 -9.26 16.31 -5.87
CA ARG A 52 -9.05 15.62 -7.14
C ARG A 52 -8.40 16.54 -8.16
N LEU A 53 -7.30 16.11 -8.77
CA LEU A 53 -6.52 16.90 -9.73
C LEU A 53 -6.28 16.09 -11.00
N LYS A 54 -6.18 16.77 -12.15
CA LYS A 54 -5.61 16.15 -13.36
C LYS A 54 -4.09 16.09 -13.17
N ALA A 55 -3.48 14.96 -13.44
CA ALA A 55 -2.04 14.77 -13.35
C ALA A 55 -1.50 14.11 -14.62
N ARG A 56 -0.34 14.56 -15.07
CA ARG A 56 0.42 13.91 -16.14
C ARG A 56 1.16 12.69 -15.59
N LEU A 57 1.01 11.55 -16.27
CA LEU A 57 1.85 10.37 -16.04
C LEU A 57 3.12 10.48 -16.89
N ASP A 58 4.12 11.18 -16.35
CA ASP A 58 5.35 11.51 -17.06
C ASP A 58 6.44 10.47 -16.82
N THR A 59 6.58 9.50 -17.72
CA THR A 59 7.65 8.47 -17.65
C THR A 59 9.05 9.04 -17.83
N GLY A 60 9.18 10.30 -18.28
CA GLY A 60 10.46 11.00 -18.40
C GLY A 60 10.95 11.62 -17.08
N ALA A 61 10.11 11.68 -16.06
CA ALA A 61 10.44 12.26 -14.76
C ALA A 61 10.72 11.18 -13.70
N LYS A 62 11.85 11.31 -12.98
CA LYS A 62 12.18 10.42 -11.86
C LYS A 62 11.31 10.66 -10.63
N THR A 63 10.84 11.89 -10.45
CA THR A 63 10.10 12.35 -9.27
C THR A 63 8.82 13.05 -9.70
N SER A 64 7.78 12.95 -8.88
CA SER A 64 6.56 13.75 -9.04
C SER A 64 6.79 15.20 -8.63
N SER A 65 5.97 16.11 -9.16
CA SER A 65 5.93 17.52 -8.77
C SER A 65 4.49 17.98 -8.61
N LEU A 66 4.27 18.95 -7.71
CA LEU A 66 2.98 19.58 -7.46
C LEU A 66 3.20 21.09 -7.35
N HIS A 67 2.41 21.88 -8.07
CA HIS A 67 2.46 23.33 -7.92
C HIS A 67 1.82 23.72 -6.59
N ALA A 68 2.58 24.45 -5.77
CA ALA A 68 2.21 24.85 -4.43
C ALA A 68 2.74 26.27 -4.13
N VAL A 69 1.98 27.02 -3.33
CA VAL A 69 2.30 28.39 -2.91
C VAL A 69 2.19 28.50 -1.39
N ASN A 70 2.69 29.60 -0.81
CA ASN A 70 2.65 29.86 0.64
C ASN A 70 3.23 28.68 1.46
N ILE A 71 4.45 28.24 1.09
CA ILE A 71 5.13 27.10 1.71
C ILE A 71 5.78 27.55 3.02
N GLU A 72 5.36 26.95 4.13
CA GLU A 72 5.86 27.25 5.48
C GLU A 72 6.24 25.96 6.22
N GLY A 73 7.47 25.91 6.75
CA GLY A 73 7.96 24.78 7.54
C GLY A 73 7.44 24.79 8.97
N PHE A 74 7.16 23.61 9.53
CA PHE A 74 6.73 23.43 10.92
C PHE A 74 7.13 22.06 11.47
N GLU A 75 7.12 21.90 12.79
CA GLU A 75 7.37 20.62 13.44
C GLU A 75 6.03 19.94 13.80
N ARG A 76 5.89 18.65 13.51
CA ARG A 76 4.76 17.81 13.93
C ARG A 76 5.29 16.46 14.38
N ASP A 77 4.95 16.07 15.60
CA ASP A 77 5.34 14.78 16.19
C ASP A 77 6.88 14.53 16.17
N GLY A 78 7.68 15.59 16.30
CA GLY A 78 9.14 15.52 16.26
C GLY A 78 9.76 15.45 14.86
N GLU A 79 8.94 15.59 13.80
CA GLU A 79 9.37 15.56 12.40
C GLU A 79 9.21 16.94 11.75
N GLU A 80 10.03 17.22 10.73
CA GLU A 80 9.93 18.42 9.92
C GLU A 80 8.87 18.24 8.82
N TRP A 81 7.92 19.17 8.76
CA TRP A 81 6.82 19.19 7.81
C TRP A 81 6.74 20.54 7.09
N VAL A 82 6.04 20.57 5.97
CA VAL A 82 5.66 21.81 5.28
C VAL A 82 4.16 21.92 5.15
N SER A 83 3.63 23.11 5.43
CA SER A 83 2.27 23.50 5.06
C SER A 83 2.33 24.31 3.78
N PHE A 84 1.35 24.14 2.91
CA PHE A 84 1.30 24.84 1.63
C PHE A 84 -0.15 24.94 1.14
N GLN A 85 -0.35 25.77 0.13
CA GLN A 85 -1.63 25.96 -0.54
C GLN A 85 -1.51 25.57 -2.01
N ILE A 86 -2.58 25.01 -2.56
CA ILE A 86 -2.67 24.68 -3.99
C ILE A 86 -3.55 25.75 -4.63
N PRO A 87 -3.02 26.60 -5.52
CA PRO A 87 -3.83 27.60 -6.19
C PRO A 87 -4.69 26.90 -7.24
N LEU A 88 -5.98 26.73 -6.94
CA LEU A 88 -6.95 26.07 -7.84
C LEU A 88 -7.61 27.06 -8.82
N GLY A 89 -7.39 28.36 -8.63
CA GLY A 89 -7.81 29.39 -9.58
C GLY A 89 -6.95 29.32 -10.84
N ASP A 90 -7.61 29.36 -12.00
CA ASP A 90 -7.02 29.45 -13.36
C ASP A 90 -6.67 28.11 -14.03
N HIS A 91 -7.15 26.98 -13.52
CA HIS A 91 -7.28 25.78 -14.35
C HIS A 91 -8.56 25.87 -15.22
N GLU A 92 -8.61 26.85 -16.13
CA GLU A 92 -9.30 26.56 -17.40
C GLU A 92 -8.64 25.28 -17.92
N ASP A 93 -9.46 24.32 -18.40
CA ASP A 93 -8.95 23.09 -18.98
C ASP A 93 -7.90 23.48 -20.02
N GLN A 94 -6.61 23.38 -19.65
CA GLN A 94 -5.55 23.61 -20.62
C GLN A 94 -5.80 22.56 -21.70
N PRO A 95 -6.01 22.98 -22.96
CA PRO A 95 -6.21 22.03 -24.03
C PRO A 95 -5.05 21.05 -23.94
N THR A 96 -5.35 19.76 -23.86
CA THR A 96 -4.32 18.74 -23.99
C THR A 96 -3.61 19.04 -25.29
N GLU A 97 -2.37 19.53 -25.23
CA GLU A 97 -1.61 19.86 -26.43
C GLU A 97 -1.64 18.64 -27.35
N GLY A 98 -2.38 18.76 -28.46
CA GLY A 98 -2.76 17.62 -29.31
C GLY A 98 -4.24 17.52 -29.68
N GLU A 99 -4.97 18.62 -29.88
CA GLU A 99 -6.03 18.58 -30.90
C GLU A 99 -5.35 18.25 -32.24
N LEU A 100 -5.79 17.16 -32.87
CA LEU A 100 -5.27 16.66 -34.15
C LEU A 100 -5.59 17.62 -35.31
#